data_AF-A0A0B6XZR5-F1
#
_entry.id   AF-A0A0B6XZR5-F1
#
_cell.length_a   1.000
_cell.length_b   1.000
_cell.length_c   1.000
_cell.angle_alpha   90.00
_cell.angle_beta   90.00
_cell.angle_gamma   90.00
#
_symmetry.space_group_name_H-M   'P 1'
#
loop_
_entity.id
_entity.type
_entity.pdbx_description
1 polymer ?
#
loop_
_entity_poly.entity_id
_entity_poly.type
_entity_poly.pdbx_seq_one_letter_code
_entity_poly.pdbx_strand_id
1 'polypeptide(L)'
;LNTPVIKIDWSSEQETSKKGNVIVTCKNGDVIEAEHVIVTISTGCMQAHHKEMFYPALPGAFQTALQHIGFGGIGKIFLKWEKPFWDLHDTEDFESFELLWLDSYPISITSDRSQKKTRFGKPWWYGTPSVEAVIDHPNMLEFWLTLDQAEIV
;
A
#
# COMPACT_ATOMS: atom_id res chain seq x y z
N LEU A 1 14.31 13.63 12.54
CA LEU A 1 14.21 12.76 11.33
C LEU A 1 15.41 11.82 11.33
N ASN A 2 15.34 10.67 10.63
CA ASN A 2 16.38 9.63 10.61
C ASN A 2 16.63 8.93 11.97
N THR A 3 15.58 8.81 12.78
CA THR A 3 15.63 8.13 14.08
C THR A 3 14.61 6.98 14.11
N PRO A 4 14.81 5.88 13.35
CA PRO A 4 13.86 4.79 13.29
C PRO A 4 13.72 4.13 14.67
N VAL A 5 12.49 3.91 15.12
CA VAL A 5 12.21 3.12 16.32
C VAL A 5 12.41 1.64 16.00
N ILE A 6 13.11 0.92 16.88
CA ILE A 6 13.36 -0.52 16.75
C ILE A 6 12.72 -1.34 17.87
N LYS A 7 12.41 -0.71 19.01
CA LYS A 7 11.76 -1.37 20.14
C LYS A 7 10.89 -0.40 20.94
N ILE A 8 9.75 -0.89 21.41
CA ILE A 8 8.78 -0.22 22.27
C ILE A 8 8.51 -1.15 23.44
N ASP A 9 8.99 -0.79 24.63
CA ASP A 9 8.75 -1.48 25.88
C ASP A 9 7.61 -0.81 26.65
N TRP A 10 6.47 -1.49 26.72
CA TRP A 10 5.25 -1.04 27.40
C TRP A 10 4.85 -2.00 28.55
N SER A 11 5.82 -2.77 29.07
CA SER A 11 5.60 -3.74 30.15
C SER A 11 5.06 -3.13 31.44
N SER A 12 5.38 -1.86 31.68
CA SER A 12 4.91 -1.06 32.81
C SER A 12 3.40 -0.88 32.89
N GLU A 13 2.67 -1.03 31.77
CA GLU A 13 1.21 -0.97 31.75
C GLU A 13 0.55 -2.26 32.31
N GLN A 14 1.29 -3.37 32.36
CA GLN A 14 0.78 -4.65 32.89
C GLN A 14 0.86 -4.75 34.42
N GLU A 15 1.61 -3.87 35.09
CA GLU A 15 1.69 -3.84 36.56
C GLU A 15 0.60 -2.94 37.14
N THR A 16 -0.43 -3.54 37.76
CA THR A 16 -1.61 -2.88 38.32
C THR A 16 -1.34 -1.88 39.45
N SER A 17 -0.08 -1.72 39.88
CA SER A 17 0.29 -0.92 41.06
C SER A 17 1.05 0.37 40.77
N LYS A 18 1.57 0.59 39.55
CA LYS A 18 2.21 1.85 39.13
C LYS A 18 2.06 2.06 37.62
N LYS A 19 1.58 3.25 37.21
CA LYS A 19 1.79 3.73 35.82
C LYS A 19 3.29 3.93 35.63
N GLY A 20 3.98 2.97 35.02
CA GLY A 20 5.35 3.22 34.57
C GLY A 20 5.35 3.81 33.16
N ASN A 21 6.48 4.38 32.78
CA ASN A 21 6.65 4.97 31.46
C ASN A 21 6.90 3.88 30.40
N VAL A 22 6.59 4.21 29.15
CA VAL A 22 6.93 3.43 27.96
C VAL A 22 8.35 3.82 27.53
N ILE A 23 9.18 2.82 27.23
CA ILE A 23 10.57 3.03 26.78
C ILE A 23 10.66 2.74 25.29
N VAL A 24 11.08 3.73 24.52
CA VAL A 24 11.27 3.63 23.07
C VAL A 24 12.76 3.62 22.77
N THR A 25 13.24 2.56 22.11
CA THR A 25 14.63 2.45 21.65
C THR A 25 14.70 2.72 20.16
N CYS A 26 15.57 3.64 19.78
CA CYS A 26 15.83 4.01 18.40
C CYS A 26 17.09 3.32 17.85
N LYS A 27 17.16 3.17 16.53
CA LYS A 27 18.27 2.47 15.84
C LYS A 27 19.64 3.10 16.10
N ASN A 28 19.69 4.40 16.36
CA ASN A 28 20.92 5.14 16.67
C ASN A 28 21.38 4.98 18.13
N GLY A 29 20.65 4.22 18.95
CA GLY A 29 20.94 4.02 20.37
C GLY A 29 20.21 4.97 21.30
N ASP A 30 19.48 5.96 20.78
CA ASP A 30 18.69 6.87 21.61
C ASP A 30 17.58 6.10 22.33
N VAL A 31 17.33 6.49 23.58
CA VAL A 31 16.25 5.96 24.41
C VAL A 31 15.35 7.12 24.83
N ILE A 32 14.06 6.99 24.53
CA ILE A 32 13.05 7.99 24.84
C ILE A 32 12.07 7.38 25.83
N GLU A 33 11.84 8.07 26.93
CA GLU A 33 10.87 7.70 27.96
C GLU A 33 9.64 8.58 27.83
N ALA A 34 8.44 7.99 27.80
CA ALA A 34 7.18 8.72 27.64
C ALA A 34 6.04 8.05 28.40
N GLU A 35 5.07 8.83 28.86
CA GLU A 35 3.85 8.27 29.47
C GLU A 35 2.96 7.56 28.44
N HIS A 36 3.01 8.01 27.18
CA HIS A 36 2.18 7.48 26.08
C HIS A 36 2.97 7.44 24.77
N VAL A 37 2.70 6.41 23.95
CA VAL A 37 3.26 6.26 22.60
C VAL A 37 2.13 5.99 21.61
N ILE A 38 2.05 6.80 20.56
CA ILE A 38 1.13 6.59 19.44
C ILE A 38 1.93 6.06 18.26
N VAL A 39 1.56 4.87 17.77
CA VAL A 39 2.25 4.22 16.66
C VAL A 39 1.46 4.44 15.37
N THR A 40 2.04 5.17 14.43
CA THR A 40 1.44 5.51 13.13
C THR A 40 2.26 5.00 11.94
N ILE A 41 3.02 3.92 12.12
CA ILE A 41 3.73 3.28 11.01
C ILE A 41 2.75 2.57 10.07
N SER A 42 3.14 2.33 8.82
CA SER A 42 2.28 1.65 7.86
C SER A 42 1.93 0.23 8.31
N THR A 43 0.77 -0.27 7.88
CA THR A 43 0.34 -1.65 8.14
C THR A 43 1.37 -2.67 7.67
N GLY A 44 1.99 -2.47 6.50
CA GLY A 44 3.07 -3.34 6.02
C GLY A 44 4.29 -3.36 6.96
N CYS A 45 4.63 -2.23 7.59
CA CYS A 45 5.69 -2.17 8.59
C CYS A 45 5.29 -2.91 9.87
N MET A 46 4.04 -2.75 10.33
CA MET A 46 3.52 -3.53 11.47
C MET A 46 3.56 -5.03 11.19
N GLN A 47 3.09 -5.47 10.02
CA GLN A 47 3.12 -6.89 9.60
C GLN A 47 4.54 -7.45 9.64
N ALA A 48 5.51 -6.71 9.13
CA ALA A 48 6.92 -7.13 9.08
C ALA A 48 7.60 -7.16 10.46
N HIS A 49 7.31 -6.18 11.34
CA HIS A 49 8.18 -5.92 12.50
C HIS A 49 7.50 -6.02 13.87
N HIS A 50 6.17 -6.12 13.97
CA HIS A 50 5.46 -6.08 15.26
C HIS A 50 5.95 -7.09 16.31
N LYS A 51 6.42 -8.28 15.89
CA LYS A 51 6.91 -9.33 16.80
C LYS A 51 8.21 -8.95 17.52
N GLU A 52 9.05 -8.15 16.87
CA GLU A 52 10.35 -7.72 17.40
C GLU A 52 10.26 -6.32 18.01
N MET A 53 9.38 -5.47 17.48
CA MET A 53 9.25 -4.07 17.86
C MET A 53 8.53 -3.87 19.20
N PHE A 54 7.63 -4.77 19.61
CA PHE A 54 6.84 -4.58 20.84
C PHE A 54 7.22 -5.57 21.93
N TYR A 55 7.44 -5.05 23.14
CA TYR A 55 7.61 -5.83 24.35
C TYR A 55 6.74 -5.27 25.48
N PRO A 56 5.85 -6.07 26.10
CA PRO A 56 5.42 -7.40 25.71
C PRO A 56 4.82 -7.41 24.30
N ALA A 57 4.63 -8.60 23.73
CA ALA A 57 4.02 -8.72 22.40
C ALA A 57 2.61 -8.10 22.38
N LEU A 58 2.20 -7.58 21.22
CA LEU A 58 0.84 -7.07 21.03
C LEU A 58 -0.20 -8.16 21.35
N PRO A 59 -1.40 -7.80 21.82
CA PRO A 59 -2.46 -8.77 22.10
C PRO A 59 -2.77 -9.65 20.88
N GLY A 60 -3.17 -10.91 21.12
CA GLY A 60 -3.40 -11.89 20.06
C GLY A 60 -4.38 -11.40 18.98
N ALA A 61 -5.43 -10.67 19.37
CA ALA A 61 -6.38 -10.09 18.42
C ALA A 61 -5.73 -9.12 17.42
N PHE A 62 -4.76 -8.30 17.86
CA PHE A 62 -4.01 -7.40 16.97
C PHE A 62 -3.10 -8.18 16.02
N GLN A 63 -2.44 -9.22 16.50
CA GLN A 63 -1.59 -10.08 15.65
C GLN A 63 -2.42 -10.79 14.58
N THR A 64 -3.59 -11.34 14.96
CA THR A 64 -4.53 -11.95 14.02
C THR A 64 -5.02 -10.92 12.99
N ALA A 65 -5.40 -9.72 13.41
CA ALA A 65 -5.81 -8.67 12.48
C ALA A 65 -4.71 -8.31 11.48
N LEU A 66 -3.46 -8.18 11.94
CA LEU A 66 -2.30 -7.90 11.09
C LEU A 66 -2.05 -9.02 10.07
N GLN A 67 -2.32 -10.28 10.41
CA GLN A 67 -2.15 -11.40 9.48
C GLN A 67 -3.19 -11.43 8.35
N HIS A 68 -4.38 -10.88 8.59
CA HIS A 68 -5.50 -10.96 7.65
C HIS A 68 -5.75 -9.66 6.87
N ILE A 69 -5.30 -8.51 7.38
CA ILE A 69 -5.43 -7.25 6.66
C ILE A 69 -4.50 -7.25 5.44
N GLY A 70 -5.04 -6.93 4.26
CA GLY A 70 -4.24 -6.80 3.05
C GLY A 70 -3.36 -5.55 3.10
N PHE A 71 -2.12 -5.67 2.62
CA PHE A 71 -1.25 -4.54 2.34
C PHE A 71 -0.63 -4.76 0.95
N GLY A 72 -1.24 -4.15 -0.07
CA GLY A 72 -0.79 -4.21 -1.46
C GLY A 72 0.02 -2.98 -1.83
N GLY A 73 0.90 -3.14 -2.83
CA GLY A 73 1.58 -2.00 -3.44
C GLY A 73 0.66 -1.36 -4.47
N ILE A 74 0.59 -0.03 -4.48
CA ILE A 74 -0.06 0.72 -5.55
C ILE A 74 1.00 1.53 -6.28
N GLY A 75 1.10 1.34 -7.58
CA GLY A 75 1.89 2.15 -8.49
C GLY A 75 0.99 3.01 -9.36
N LYS A 76 1.55 4.10 -9.89
CA LYS A 76 0.89 4.99 -10.84
C LYS A 76 1.82 5.23 -12.02
N ILE A 77 1.32 5.08 -13.24
CA ILE A 77 2.03 5.53 -14.45
C ILE A 77 1.27 6.72 -15.00
N PHE A 78 1.94 7.87 -15.11
CA PHE A 78 1.39 9.05 -15.77
C PHE A 78 1.92 9.12 -17.19
N LEU A 79 1.00 9.20 -18.14
CA LEU A 79 1.31 9.38 -19.55
C LEU A 79 0.75 10.73 -19.99
N LYS A 80 1.55 11.51 -20.71
CA LYS A 80 1.17 12.83 -21.23
C LYS A 80 1.14 12.79 -22.75
N TRP A 81 0.12 13.39 -23.32
CA TRP A 81 -0.04 13.55 -24.77
C TRP A 81 0.01 15.03 -25.17
N GLU A 82 0.27 15.29 -26.45
CA GLU A 82 0.14 16.65 -27.00
C GLU A 82 -1.33 17.05 -27.14
N LYS A 83 -2.17 16.11 -27.58
CA LYS A 83 -3.62 16.24 -27.68
C LYS A 83 -4.30 15.01 -27.06
N PRO A 84 -5.31 15.17 -26.19
CA PRO A 84 -6.03 14.03 -25.63
C PRO A 84 -6.78 13.29 -26.73
N PHE A 85 -6.68 11.96 -26.74
CA PHE A 85 -7.44 11.10 -27.67
C PHE A 85 -8.77 10.63 -27.06
N TRP A 86 -8.93 10.79 -25.75
CA TRP A 86 -10.12 10.45 -24.96
C TRP A 86 -11.12 11.61 -24.84
N ASP A 87 -10.76 12.78 -25.38
CA ASP A 87 -11.68 13.91 -25.59
C ASP A 87 -12.57 13.57 -26.80
N LEU A 88 -13.54 12.68 -26.56
CA LEU A 88 -14.55 12.30 -27.55
C LEU A 88 -15.57 13.43 -27.58
N HIS A 89 -15.63 14.14 -28.70
CA HIS A 89 -16.33 15.42 -28.93
C HIS A 89 -17.82 15.52 -28.53
N ASP A 90 -18.45 14.48 -27.95
CA ASP A 90 -19.88 14.42 -27.65
C ASP A 90 -20.22 13.84 -26.25
N THR A 91 -19.25 13.64 -25.35
CA THR A 91 -19.51 13.19 -23.96
C THR A 91 -19.17 14.28 -22.95
N GLU A 92 -19.91 14.32 -21.84
CA GLU A 92 -19.53 15.07 -20.62
C GLU A 92 -18.09 14.73 -20.20
N ASP A 93 -17.49 15.56 -19.35
CA ASP A 93 -16.09 15.48 -18.90
C ASP A 93 -15.64 14.01 -18.70
N PHE A 94 -14.73 13.54 -19.56
CA PHE A 94 -14.24 12.16 -19.51
C PHE A 94 -13.48 11.90 -18.19
N GLU A 95 -13.91 10.90 -17.43
CA GLU A 95 -13.29 10.54 -16.14
C GLU A 95 -12.32 9.36 -16.26
N SER A 96 -12.75 8.21 -16.82
CA SER A 96 -11.93 7.00 -16.85
C SER A 96 -12.28 5.98 -17.95
N PHE A 97 -11.32 5.10 -18.22
CA PHE A 97 -11.55 3.79 -18.83
C PHE A 97 -11.45 2.72 -17.74
N GLU A 98 -12.52 1.97 -17.52
CA GLU A 98 -12.50 0.77 -16.68
C GLU A 98 -12.12 -0.46 -17.52
N LEU A 99 -11.11 -1.20 -17.09
CA LEU A 99 -10.54 -2.33 -17.81
C LEU A 99 -11.01 -3.65 -17.23
N LEU A 100 -11.80 -4.39 -18.01
CA LEU A 100 -12.23 -5.76 -17.65
C LEU A 100 -11.46 -6.79 -18.47
N TRP A 101 -10.77 -7.68 -17.78
CA TRP A 101 -10.03 -8.78 -18.42
C TRP A 101 -10.88 -10.06 -18.44
N LEU A 102 -11.29 -10.49 -19.64
CA LEU A 102 -12.08 -11.71 -19.82
C LEU A 102 -11.21 -12.85 -20.34
N ASP A 103 -11.23 -14.00 -19.66
CA ASP A 103 -10.50 -15.20 -20.12
C ASP A 103 -11.03 -15.72 -21.48
N SER A 104 -12.28 -15.44 -21.82
CA SER A 104 -12.88 -15.77 -23.13
C SER A 104 -12.38 -14.88 -24.27
N TYR A 105 -11.75 -13.74 -23.97
CA TYR A 105 -11.21 -12.80 -24.95
C TYR A 105 -9.75 -12.46 -24.61
N PRO A 106 -8.81 -13.39 -24.86
CA PRO A 106 -7.41 -13.16 -24.56
C PRO A 106 -6.85 -12.01 -25.42
N ILE A 107 -6.28 -11.00 -24.77
CA ILE A 107 -5.63 -9.87 -25.44
C ILE A 107 -4.17 -10.23 -25.73
N SER A 108 -3.75 -10.01 -26.97
CA SER A 108 -2.36 -10.18 -27.39
C SER A 108 -1.72 -8.82 -27.67
N ILE A 109 -0.89 -8.35 -26.73
CA ILE A 109 -0.07 -7.14 -26.90
C ILE A 109 1.29 -7.57 -27.43
N THR A 110 1.50 -7.47 -28.74
CA THR A 110 2.75 -7.88 -29.40
C THR A 110 3.94 -6.97 -29.09
N SER A 111 3.67 -5.76 -28.59
CA SER A 111 4.69 -4.79 -28.19
C SER A 111 5.20 -4.97 -26.75
N ASP A 112 4.60 -5.86 -25.95
CA ASP A 112 5.04 -6.10 -24.58
C ASP A 112 6.39 -6.82 -24.55
N ARG A 113 7.40 -6.15 -23.98
CA ARG A 113 8.76 -6.68 -23.80
C ARG A 113 9.06 -6.99 -22.34
N SER A 114 8.10 -6.76 -21.45
CA SER A 114 8.28 -6.91 -20.00
C SER A 114 8.20 -8.37 -19.60
N GLN A 115 9.12 -8.80 -18.73
CA GLN A 115 9.05 -10.11 -18.09
C GLN A 115 8.23 -10.09 -16.79
N LYS A 116 7.71 -8.92 -16.39
CA LYS A 116 6.91 -8.77 -15.17
C LYS A 116 5.55 -9.43 -15.36
N LYS A 117 5.12 -10.16 -14.34
CA LYS A 117 3.84 -10.85 -14.27
C LYS A 117 3.10 -10.46 -12.98
N THR A 118 1.79 -10.58 -12.99
CA THR A 118 0.95 -10.55 -11.78
C THR A 118 1.21 -11.81 -10.93
N ARG A 119 0.75 -11.85 -9.68
CA ARG A 119 0.79 -13.07 -8.84
C ARG A 119 0.19 -14.32 -9.49
N PHE A 120 -0.74 -14.14 -10.45
CA PHE A 120 -1.39 -15.23 -11.17
C PHE A 120 -0.67 -15.60 -12.48
N GLY A 121 0.51 -15.04 -12.74
CA GLY A 121 1.30 -15.34 -13.93
C GLY A 121 0.81 -14.65 -15.21
N LYS A 122 -0.22 -13.80 -15.13
CA LYS A 122 -0.67 -12.97 -16.26
C LYS A 122 0.34 -11.84 -16.51
N PRO A 123 0.46 -11.29 -17.74
CA PRO A 123 1.26 -10.09 -18.01
C PRO A 123 0.96 -8.93 -17.04
N TRP A 124 1.97 -8.11 -16.72
CA TRP A 124 1.85 -7.04 -15.71
C TRP A 124 0.67 -6.09 -15.90
N TRP A 125 0.28 -5.82 -17.14
CA TRP A 125 -0.81 -4.90 -17.48
C TRP A 125 -2.20 -5.43 -17.09
N TYR A 126 -2.36 -6.73 -16.80
CA TYR A 126 -3.56 -7.26 -16.15
C TYR A 126 -3.78 -6.67 -14.75
N GLY A 127 -2.74 -6.16 -14.10
CA GLY A 127 -2.84 -5.44 -12.82
C GLY A 127 -3.28 -3.97 -12.97
N THR A 128 -3.74 -3.56 -14.15
CA THR A 128 -4.26 -2.21 -14.39
C THR A 128 -5.79 -2.27 -14.41
N PRO A 129 -6.48 -1.84 -13.34
CA PRO A 129 -7.95 -1.89 -13.29
C PRO A 129 -8.58 -0.73 -14.05
N SER A 130 -7.97 0.45 -14.02
CA SER A 130 -8.51 1.67 -14.59
C SER A 130 -7.42 2.56 -15.17
N VAL A 131 -7.83 3.43 -16.08
CA VAL A 131 -7.04 4.54 -16.61
C VAL A 131 -7.87 5.81 -16.48
N GLU A 132 -7.38 6.80 -15.75
CA GLU A 132 -8.16 7.96 -15.34
C GLU A 132 -7.58 9.26 -15.92
N ALA A 133 -8.44 10.19 -16.29
CA ALA A 133 -8.03 11.55 -16.58
C ALA A 133 -7.58 12.25 -15.29
N VAL A 134 -6.46 12.95 -15.39
CA VAL A 134 -5.93 13.68 -14.23
C VAL A 134 -6.62 15.04 -14.14
N ILE A 135 -7.26 15.31 -13.00
CA ILE A 135 -7.90 16.60 -12.70
C ILE A 135 -6.90 17.75 -12.92
N ASP A 136 -7.37 18.83 -13.56
CA ASP A 136 -6.58 20.00 -13.94
C ASP A 136 -5.41 19.73 -14.93
N HIS A 137 -5.35 18.52 -15.50
CA HIS A 137 -4.32 18.10 -16.44
C HIS A 137 -4.95 17.38 -17.66
N PRO A 138 -5.61 18.12 -18.57
CA PRO A 138 -6.47 17.57 -19.63
C PRO A 138 -5.76 16.65 -20.63
N ASN A 139 -4.43 16.71 -20.70
CA ASN A 139 -3.63 15.92 -21.63
C ASN A 139 -2.90 14.75 -20.94
N MET A 140 -3.31 14.38 -19.73
CA MET A 140 -2.64 13.35 -18.94
C MET A 140 -3.63 12.26 -18.51
N LEU A 141 -3.19 11.01 -18.67
CA LEU A 141 -3.86 9.85 -18.07
C LEU A 141 -2.96 9.26 -16.98
N GLU A 142 -3.61 8.80 -15.93
CA GLU A 142 -3.04 8.03 -14.84
C GLU A 142 -3.48 6.57 -14.95
N PHE A 143 -2.52 5.66 -14.94
CA PHE A 143 -2.74 4.22 -14.89
C PHE A 143 -2.50 3.75 -13.47
N TRP A 144 -3.53 3.23 -12.82
CA TRP A 144 -3.38 2.56 -11.54
C TRP A 144 -2.75 1.18 -11.76
N LEU A 145 -1.70 0.87 -11.00
CA LEU A 145 -1.09 -0.45 -10.99
C LEU A 145 -1.28 -1.04 -9.61
N THR A 146 -1.99 -2.15 -9.53
CA THR A 146 -2.10 -2.91 -8.30
C THR A 146 -1.05 -4.02 -8.30
N LEU A 147 -0.16 -3.98 -7.31
CA LEU A 147 0.67 -5.13 -6.96
C LEU A 147 -0.12 -5.97 -5.97
N ASP A 148 -0.17 -7.28 -6.24
CA ASP A 148 -0.78 -8.32 -5.41
C ASP A 148 -1.98 -7.85 -4.58
N GLN A 149 -3.20 -8.04 -5.12
CA GLN A 149 -4.58 -7.97 -4.55
C GLN A 149 -5.43 -6.85 -5.19
N ALA A 150 -6.74 -6.97 -5.46
CA ALA A 150 -7.76 -7.97 -5.16
C ALA A 150 -8.59 -8.25 -6.43
N GLU A 151 -8.47 -9.44 -7.01
CA GLU A 151 -9.46 -9.93 -7.97
C GLU A 151 -10.58 -10.60 -7.16
N ILE A 152 -11.82 -10.20 -7.41
CA ILE A 152 -12.99 -10.96 -6.93
C ILE A 152 -12.98 -12.26 -7.74
N VAL A 153 -12.75 -13.38 -7.07
CA VAL A 153 -12.96 -14.73 -7.62
C VAL A 153 -14.43 -15.08 -7.49
#